data_AF-A0A0F9A1Q6-F1
#
_entry.id   AF-A0A0F9A1Q6-F1
#
_cell.length_a   1.000
_cell.length_b   1.000
_cell.length_c   1.000
_cell.angle_alpha   90.00
_cell.angle_beta   90.00
_cell.angle_gamma   90.00
#
_symmetry.space_group_name_H-M   'P 1'
#
loop_
_entity.id
_entity.type
_entity.pdbx_description
1 polymer ?
#
loop_
_entity_poly.entity_id
_entity_poly.type
_entity_poly.pdbx_seq_one_letter_code
_entity_poly.pdbx_strand_id
1 'polypeptide(L)'
;GNAADALAISGVASFIGASIAIVGLTLFAPLLARTAIYFGPADYFALYIMAFATIGGLSGVDPRKALLSALIGLMIATVGLDPSTGIPRYTTGSYHLYDGIDPIVALVGLFAISELLFLLEKAIKDRDNAIHLSTWVPNFKVVFSTLWSSVRGSIIGFIAGVLPGAGASLGAVMSYSIEKQVSNKDNTFGKGDPRGVAAPEAGNNAASAGALIPMLSLGVPGSGTTAVMLAMLISLNVQPGPLLFERQPDLVWGLVAALYMANGMLLILNLPLIGLFARLMVIPTWALLPMVVAVSFIGVYSISNSTFDLKLMIAFGVLGYVLRKLDITLVPLVLGLLLGTDMENNLRRALSISGGDYSVLIQSWISITLYIVTVAFLALSVWLG
;
A
#
# COMPACT_ATOMS: atom_id res chain seq x y z
N GLY A 1 22.67 15.38 14.82
CA GLY A 1 23.70 14.96 15.78
C GLY A 1 23.68 13.47 16.03
N ASN A 2 22.55 12.90 16.47
CA ASN A 2 22.49 11.53 17.01
C ASN A 2 21.93 10.52 16.00
N ALA A 3 22.61 10.32 14.87
CA ALA A 3 22.14 9.42 13.82
C ALA A 3 22.07 7.94 14.28
N ALA A 4 23.03 7.49 15.09
CA ALA A 4 23.06 6.13 15.62
C ALA A 4 21.89 5.84 16.58
N ASP A 5 21.55 6.78 17.47
CA ASP A 5 20.39 6.63 18.37
C ASP A 5 19.09 6.59 17.56
N ALA A 6 18.94 7.46 16.57
CA ALA A 6 17.75 7.48 15.70
C ALA A 6 17.57 6.17 14.94
N LEU A 7 18.66 5.59 14.42
CA LEU A 7 18.64 4.29 13.73
C LEU A 7 18.29 3.13 14.68
N ALA A 8 18.86 3.10 15.88
CA ALA A 8 18.53 2.06 16.86
C ALA A 8 17.08 2.17 17.36
N ILE A 9 16.60 3.39 17.61
CA ILE A 9 15.19 3.64 17.96
C ILE A 9 14.29 3.19 16.81
N SER A 10 14.61 3.56 15.57
CA SER A 10 13.85 3.17 14.37
C SER A 10 13.79 1.65 14.21
N GLY A 11 14.93 0.95 14.32
CA GLY A 11 14.96 -0.51 14.22
C GLY A 11 14.12 -1.22 15.29
N VAL A 12 14.20 -0.80 16.55
CA VAL A 12 13.39 -1.39 17.64
C VAL A 12 11.91 -1.02 17.52
N ALA A 13 11.60 0.23 17.17
CA ALA A 13 10.23 0.68 16.94
C ALA A 13 9.58 -0.07 15.77
N SER A 14 10.30 -0.25 14.66
CA SER A 14 9.90 -1.05 13.51
C SER A 14 9.60 -2.49 13.93
N PHE A 15 10.49 -3.12 14.70
CA PHE A 15 10.30 -4.49 15.16
C PHE A 15 9.04 -4.65 16.03
N ILE A 16 8.80 -3.71 16.95
CA ILE A 16 7.60 -3.70 17.81
C ILE A 16 6.34 -3.50 16.97
N GLY A 17 6.36 -2.53 16.05
CA GLY A 17 5.27 -2.24 15.13
C GLY A 17 4.87 -3.45 14.30
N ALA A 18 5.84 -4.04 13.60
CA ALA A 18 5.62 -5.24 12.81
C ALA A 18 5.18 -6.43 13.68
N SER A 19 5.76 -6.64 14.86
CA SER A 19 5.37 -7.75 15.74
C SER A 19 3.90 -7.66 16.17
N ILE A 20 3.47 -6.49 16.62
CA ILE A 20 2.08 -6.25 17.03
C ILE A 20 1.14 -6.47 15.85
N ALA A 21 1.49 -5.96 14.67
CA ALA A 21 0.67 -6.12 13.49
C ALA A 21 0.64 -7.55 12.93
N ILE A 22 1.72 -8.33 13.01
CA ILE A 22 1.73 -9.75 12.61
C ILE A 22 0.91 -10.60 13.60
N VAL A 23 0.94 -10.27 14.90
CA VAL A 23 -0.01 -10.87 15.86
C VAL A 23 -1.44 -10.49 15.50
N GLY A 24 -1.70 -9.22 15.18
CA GLY A 24 -2.99 -8.77 14.67
C GLY A 24 -3.42 -9.52 13.40
N LEU A 25 -2.50 -9.73 12.44
CA LEU A 25 -2.74 -10.50 11.22
C LEU A 25 -3.15 -11.94 11.53
N THR A 26 -2.42 -12.59 12.43
CA THR A 26 -2.67 -13.97 12.88
C THR A 26 -4.07 -14.13 13.50
N LEU A 27 -4.53 -13.13 14.25
CA LEU A 27 -5.81 -13.16 14.95
C LEU A 27 -6.98 -12.69 14.06
N PHE A 28 -6.84 -11.55 13.39
CA PHE A 28 -7.94 -10.87 12.72
C PHE A 28 -8.13 -11.29 11.26
N ALA A 29 -7.10 -11.74 10.55
CA ALA A 29 -7.30 -12.14 9.15
C ALA A 29 -8.18 -13.39 8.99
N PRO A 30 -8.04 -14.45 9.81
CA PRO A 30 -8.98 -15.58 9.76
C PRO A 30 -10.41 -15.18 10.15
N LEU A 31 -10.55 -14.26 11.11
CA LEU A 31 -11.87 -13.75 11.52
C LEU A 31 -12.53 -12.98 10.37
N LEU A 32 -11.79 -12.10 9.71
CA LEU A 32 -12.27 -11.32 8.58
C LEU A 32 -12.56 -12.21 7.36
N ALA A 33 -11.75 -13.23 7.10
CA ALA A 33 -12.01 -14.20 6.03
C ALA A 33 -13.33 -14.95 6.25
N ARG A 34 -13.61 -15.39 7.49
CA ARG A 34 -14.87 -16.07 7.82
C ARG A 34 -16.09 -15.18 7.64
N THR A 35 -16.02 -13.90 8.01
CA THR A 35 -17.14 -12.97 7.81
C THR A 35 -17.33 -12.63 6.33
N ALA A 36 -16.25 -12.57 5.57
CA ALA A 36 -16.26 -12.25 4.15
C ALA A 36 -16.87 -13.34 3.26
N ILE A 37 -17.00 -14.59 3.75
CA ILE A 37 -17.77 -15.65 3.07
C ILE A 37 -19.24 -15.25 2.90
N TYR A 38 -19.77 -14.42 3.79
CA TYR A 38 -21.16 -13.95 3.73
C TYR A 38 -21.36 -12.71 2.84
N PHE A 39 -20.30 -12.17 2.23
CA PHE A 39 -20.40 -10.96 1.43
C PHE A 39 -21.05 -11.28 0.08
N GLY A 40 -22.14 -10.56 -0.23
CA GLY A 40 -22.75 -10.60 -1.55
C GLY A 40 -22.08 -9.63 -2.54
N PRO A 41 -22.50 -9.64 -3.82
CA PRO A 41 -21.98 -8.71 -4.83
C PRO A 41 -22.15 -7.22 -4.44
N ALA A 42 -23.28 -6.86 -3.82
CA ALA A 42 -23.50 -5.50 -3.33
C ALA A 42 -22.50 -5.11 -2.23
N ASP A 43 -22.12 -6.04 -1.35
CA ASP A 43 -21.19 -5.80 -0.25
C ASP A 43 -19.76 -5.61 -0.76
N TYR A 44 -19.33 -6.41 -1.75
CA TYR A 44 -18.05 -6.20 -2.42
C TYR A 44 -18.01 -4.86 -3.15
N PHE A 45 -19.10 -4.47 -3.82
CA PHE A 45 -19.18 -3.15 -4.45
C PHE A 45 -19.04 -2.01 -3.41
N ALA A 46 -19.73 -2.11 -2.27
CA ALA A 46 -19.60 -1.16 -1.17
C ALA A 46 -18.17 -1.13 -0.58
N LEU A 47 -17.52 -2.29 -0.48
CA LEU A 47 -16.14 -2.43 -0.01
C LEU A 47 -15.15 -1.71 -0.95
N TYR A 48 -15.33 -1.84 -2.27
CA TYR A 48 -14.49 -1.13 -3.23
C TYR A 48 -14.72 0.38 -3.17
N ILE A 49 -15.97 0.84 -3.01
CA ILE A 49 -16.27 2.26 -2.77
C ILE A 49 -15.54 2.77 -1.53
N MET A 50 -15.62 2.01 -0.42
CA MET A 50 -14.91 2.36 0.80
C MET A 50 -13.41 2.48 0.54
N ALA A 51 -12.80 1.54 -0.18
CA ALA A 51 -11.38 1.55 -0.49
C ALA A 51 -10.93 2.75 -1.34
N PHE A 52 -11.74 3.22 -2.28
CA PHE A 52 -11.44 4.46 -3.01
C PHE A 52 -11.66 5.70 -2.16
N ALA A 53 -12.71 5.72 -1.35
CA ALA A 53 -13.06 6.85 -0.50
C ALA A 53 -12.05 7.08 0.63
N THR A 54 -11.54 6.03 1.27
CA THR A 54 -10.53 6.12 2.33
C THR A 54 -9.23 6.77 1.86
N ILE A 55 -8.87 6.63 0.58
CA ILE A 55 -7.68 7.28 0.01
C ILE A 55 -7.93 8.74 -0.31
N GLY A 56 -9.12 9.04 -0.84
CA GLY A 56 -9.55 10.43 -1.05
C GLY A 56 -9.66 11.21 0.25
N GLY A 57 -10.00 10.54 1.35
CA GLY A 57 -10.05 11.09 2.70
C GLY A 57 -8.71 11.12 3.44
N LEU A 58 -7.56 10.91 2.78
CA LEU A 58 -6.28 10.98 3.47
C LEU A 58 -5.81 12.43 3.62
N SER A 59 -5.42 12.83 4.84
CA SER A 59 -4.85 14.16 5.08
C SER A 59 -3.60 14.38 4.21
N GLY A 60 -3.55 15.53 3.53
CA GLY A 60 -2.45 15.90 2.62
C GLY A 60 -2.63 15.42 1.17
N VAL A 61 -3.71 14.70 0.86
CA VAL A 61 -4.08 14.36 -0.53
C VAL A 61 -5.30 15.19 -0.93
N ASP A 62 -5.26 15.82 -2.10
CA ASP A 62 -6.45 16.48 -2.66
C ASP A 62 -7.48 15.40 -3.05
N PRO A 63 -8.67 15.36 -2.42
CA PRO A 63 -9.67 14.32 -2.69
C PRO A 63 -10.10 14.28 -4.15
N ARG A 64 -10.08 15.43 -4.84
CA ARG A 64 -10.46 15.53 -6.27
C ARG A 64 -9.42 14.86 -7.15
N LYS A 65 -8.13 15.05 -6.83
CA LYS A 65 -7.02 14.39 -7.53
C LYS A 65 -7.00 12.89 -7.26
N ALA A 66 -7.31 12.46 -6.03
CA ALA A 66 -7.44 11.05 -5.69
C ALA A 66 -8.59 10.38 -6.48
N LEU A 67 -9.75 11.04 -6.56
CA LEU A 67 -10.88 10.55 -7.35
C LEU A 67 -10.53 10.49 -8.84
N LEU A 68 -9.91 11.53 -9.40
CA LEU A 68 -9.45 11.52 -10.79
C LEU A 68 -8.49 10.36 -11.06
N SER A 69 -7.54 10.12 -10.15
CA SER A 69 -6.62 8.99 -10.23
C SER A 69 -7.36 7.66 -10.22
N ALA A 70 -8.33 7.48 -9.32
CA ALA A 70 -9.13 6.26 -9.23
C ALA A 70 -9.93 6.03 -10.52
N LEU A 71 -10.58 7.07 -11.05
CA LEU A 71 -11.34 7.00 -12.29
C LEU A 71 -10.47 6.62 -13.48
N ILE A 72 -9.26 7.19 -13.59
CA ILE A 72 -8.29 6.78 -14.63
C ILE A 72 -7.97 5.28 -14.47
N GLY A 73 -7.70 4.82 -13.25
CA GLY A 73 -7.45 3.41 -12.98
C GLY A 73 -8.63 2.51 -13.38
N LEU A 74 -9.85 2.88 -13.01
CA LEU A 74 -11.08 2.16 -13.36
C LEU A 74 -11.31 2.12 -14.88
N MET A 75 -11.06 3.22 -15.58
CA MET A 75 -11.14 3.25 -17.05
C MET A 75 -10.14 2.29 -17.69
N ILE A 76 -8.90 2.27 -17.18
CA ILE A 76 -7.85 1.38 -17.66
C ILE A 76 -8.21 -0.09 -17.39
N ALA A 77 -8.83 -0.41 -16.25
CA ALA A 77 -9.29 -1.76 -15.94
C ALA A 77 -10.34 -2.29 -16.93
N THR A 78 -11.12 -1.41 -17.57
CA THR A 78 -12.13 -1.81 -18.56
C THR A 78 -11.56 -2.10 -19.95
N VAL A 79 -10.26 -1.89 -20.18
CA VAL A 79 -9.59 -2.22 -21.44
C VAL A 79 -9.55 -3.73 -21.60
N GLY A 80 -10.00 -4.23 -22.75
CA GLY A 80 -10.01 -5.66 -23.09
C GLY A 80 -11.39 -6.22 -23.35
N LEU A 81 -11.49 -7.55 -23.42
CA LEU A 81 -12.77 -8.22 -23.63
C LEU A 81 -13.64 -8.11 -22.38
N ASP A 82 -14.89 -7.66 -22.54
CA ASP A 82 -15.89 -7.75 -21.46
C ASP A 82 -16.15 -9.22 -21.13
N PRO A 83 -15.88 -9.69 -19.90
CA PRO A 83 -16.10 -11.08 -19.51
C PRO A 83 -17.56 -11.53 -19.66
N SER A 84 -18.51 -10.59 -19.60
CA SER A 84 -19.95 -10.88 -19.66
C SER A 84 -20.48 -10.95 -21.09
N THR A 85 -19.96 -10.12 -21.99
CA THR A 85 -20.52 -9.94 -23.35
C THR A 85 -19.58 -10.39 -24.46
N GLY A 86 -18.29 -10.60 -24.17
CA GLY A 86 -17.25 -10.90 -25.15
C GLY A 86 -16.90 -9.73 -26.06
N ILE A 87 -17.45 -8.53 -25.80
CA ILE A 87 -17.23 -7.35 -26.64
C ILE A 87 -15.88 -6.71 -26.27
N PRO A 88 -14.99 -6.44 -27.24
CA PRO A 88 -13.74 -5.73 -26.97
C PRO A 88 -14.02 -4.27 -26.63
N ARG A 89 -13.48 -3.80 -25.50
CA ARG A 89 -13.59 -2.43 -24.99
C ARG A 89 -12.23 -1.76 -25.02
N TYR A 90 -12.15 -0.58 -25.64
CA TYR A 90 -10.94 0.26 -25.70
C TYR A 90 -9.68 -0.44 -26.27
N THR A 91 -9.83 -1.51 -27.06
CA THR A 91 -8.70 -2.25 -27.64
C THR A 91 -8.13 -1.60 -28.90
N THR A 92 -8.81 -0.59 -29.47
CA THR A 92 -8.42 0.11 -30.72
C THR A 92 -8.17 -0.84 -31.92
N GLY A 93 -8.73 -2.05 -31.90
CA GLY A 93 -8.50 -3.08 -32.92
C GLY A 93 -7.22 -3.90 -32.74
N SER A 94 -6.45 -3.68 -31.67
CA SER A 94 -5.25 -4.45 -31.35
C SER A 94 -5.59 -5.73 -30.58
N TYR A 95 -5.20 -6.89 -31.11
CA TYR A 95 -5.34 -8.18 -30.42
C TYR A 95 -4.53 -8.27 -29.13
N HIS A 96 -3.43 -7.53 -29.01
CA HIS A 96 -2.61 -7.50 -27.79
C HIS A 96 -3.35 -6.94 -26.57
N LEU A 97 -4.44 -6.19 -26.79
CA LEU A 97 -5.24 -5.61 -25.71
C LEU A 97 -6.49 -6.44 -25.38
N TYR A 98 -6.72 -7.58 -26.03
CA TYR A 98 -7.93 -8.38 -25.81
C TYR A 98 -7.94 -9.01 -24.41
N ASP A 99 -6.77 -9.44 -23.93
CA ASP A 99 -6.57 -9.95 -22.58
C ASP A 99 -6.54 -8.83 -21.52
N GLY A 100 -6.71 -7.57 -21.95
CA GLY A 100 -6.63 -6.39 -21.12
C GLY A 100 -5.20 -5.96 -20.85
N ILE A 101 -5.02 -5.19 -19.78
CA ILE A 101 -3.71 -4.70 -19.36
C ILE A 101 -3.24 -5.53 -18.19
N ASP A 102 -2.09 -6.19 -18.36
CA ASP A 102 -1.46 -6.94 -17.29
C ASP A 102 -1.13 -6.00 -16.10
N PRO A 103 -1.64 -6.28 -14.89
CA PRO A 103 -1.42 -5.40 -13.75
C PRO A 103 0.05 -5.25 -13.35
N ILE A 104 0.88 -6.28 -13.54
CA ILE A 104 2.32 -6.20 -13.24
C ILE A 104 2.99 -5.23 -14.21
N VAL A 105 2.67 -5.30 -15.50
CA VAL A 105 3.23 -4.40 -16.51
C VAL A 105 2.88 -2.94 -16.18
N ALA A 106 1.62 -2.69 -15.84
CA ALA A 106 1.17 -1.36 -15.44
C ALA A 106 1.84 -0.89 -14.13
N LEU A 107 1.94 -1.74 -13.10
CA LEU A 107 2.58 -1.44 -11.82
C LEU A 107 4.07 -1.12 -11.95
N VAL A 108 4.81 -1.92 -12.72
CA VAL A 108 6.23 -1.70 -12.98
C VAL A 108 6.42 -0.37 -13.71
N GLY A 109 5.57 -0.07 -14.70
CA GLY A 109 5.55 1.25 -15.34
C GLY A 109 5.29 2.38 -14.34
N LEU A 110 4.14 2.31 -13.66
CA LEU A 110 3.64 3.35 -12.76
C LEU A 110 4.52 3.58 -11.52
N PHE A 111 5.19 2.57 -10.98
CA PHE A 111 6.04 2.74 -9.80
C PHE A 111 7.53 2.78 -10.13
N ALA A 112 8.07 1.87 -10.95
CA ALA A 112 9.51 1.83 -11.18
C ALA A 112 9.95 2.85 -12.26
N ILE A 113 9.30 2.83 -13.43
CA ILE A 113 9.67 3.73 -14.54
C ILE A 113 9.28 5.18 -14.24
N SER A 114 8.12 5.43 -13.62
CA SER A 114 7.75 6.80 -13.24
C SER A 114 8.68 7.41 -12.19
N GLU A 115 9.13 6.61 -11.21
CA GLU A 115 10.08 7.03 -10.17
C GLU A 115 11.43 7.35 -10.79
N LEU A 116 11.90 6.51 -11.71
CA LEU A 116 13.11 6.78 -12.50
C LEU A 116 13.03 8.15 -13.18
N LEU A 117 11.98 8.42 -13.96
CA LEU A 117 11.83 9.67 -14.71
C LEU A 117 11.80 10.88 -13.75
N PHE A 118 11.10 10.73 -12.62
CA PHE A 118 10.99 11.78 -11.61
C PHE A 118 12.32 12.04 -10.89
N LEU A 119 13.06 10.98 -10.53
CA LEU A 119 14.37 11.08 -9.90
C LEU A 119 15.44 11.64 -10.85
N LEU A 120 15.40 11.30 -12.14
CA LEU A 120 16.28 11.88 -13.16
C LEU A 120 16.10 13.39 -13.25
N GLU A 121 14.86 13.89 -13.23
CA GLU A 121 14.59 15.33 -13.22
C GLU A 121 15.15 16.01 -11.97
N LYS A 122 14.99 15.39 -10.79
CA LYS A 122 15.52 15.93 -9.52
C LYS A 122 17.05 15.89 -9.43
N ALA A 123 17.67 14.80 -9.91
CA ALA A 123 19.13 14.65 -9.90
C ALA A 123 19.84 15.63 -10.84
N ILE A 124 19.14 16.18 -11.84
CA ILE A 124 19.63 17.28 -12.67
C ILE A 124 19.59 18.62 -11.90
N LYS A 125 18.74 18.75 -10.87
CA LYS A 125 18.51 19.99 -10.10
C LYS A 125 19.32 20.07 -8.80
N ASP A 126 19.62 18.96 -8.14
CA ASP A 126 20.38 18.93 -6.88
C ASP A 126 21.71 18.16 -7.02
N ARG A 127 22.82 18.85 -6.71
CA ARG A 127 24.10 18.23 -6.31
C ARG A 127 24.36 18.62 -4.85
N ASP A 128 24.85 17.66 -4.05
CA ASP A 128 25.23 17.72 -2.62
C ASP A 128 24.08 17.52 -1.60
N ASN A 129 24.27 16.96 -0.40
CA ASN A 129 25.45 16.79 0.45
C ASN A 129 25.57 15.36 1.03
N ALA A 130 26.79 14.86 1.18
CA ALA A 130 27.05 13.66 1.98
C ALA A 130 26.83 13.97 3.46
N ILE A 131 25.93 13.22 4.10
CA ILE A 131 25.68 13.33 5.54
C ILE A 131 26.87 12.72 6.28
N HIS A 132 27.59 13.53 7.05
CA HIS A 132 28.59 13.04 7.99
C HIS A 132 27.91 12.34 9.17
N LEU A 133 28.06 11.02 9.26
CA LEU A 133 27.63 10.23 10.42
C LEU A 133 28.67 10.36 11.53
N SER A 134 28.28 10.92 12.68
CA SER A 134 29.07 10.91 13.90
C SER A 134 28.49 9.94 14.94
N THR A 135 29.41 9.24 15.62
CA THR A 135 29.26 8.32 16.77
C THR A 135 28.50 7.01 16.53
N TRP A 136 29.09 5.91 17.02
CA TRP A 136 28.89 4.53 16.56
C TRP A 136 28.26 3.58 17.60
N VAL A 137 27.84 4.09 18.76
CA VAL A 137 27.25 3.25 19.82
C VAL A 137 25.91 3.85 20.26
N PRO A 138 24.79 3.17 20.00
CA PRO A 138 23.47 3.65 20.41
C PRO A 138 23.31 3.59 21.93
N ASN A 139 22.67 4.61 22.49
CA ASN A 139 22.32 4.61 23.90
C ASN A 139 21.02 3.81 24.11
N PHE A 140 21.17 2.55 24.52
CA PHE A 140 20.03 1.66 24.78
C PHE A 140 19.03 2.24 25.79
N LYS A 141 19.45 3.07 26.75
CA LYS A 141 18.54 3.69 27.73
C LYS A 141 17.51 4.61 27.05
N VAL A 142 17.90 5.28 25.97
CA VAL A 142 17.00 6.13 25.16
C VAL A 142 16.04 5.29 24.33
N VAL A 143 16.50 4.14 23.84
CA VAL A 143 15.62 3.19 23.13
C VAL A 143 14.53 2.67 24.06
N PHE A 144 14.90 2.20 25.27
CA PHE A 144 13.95 1.67 26.25
C PHE A 144 12.93 2.72 26.73
N SER A 145 13.28 4.01 26.78
CA SER A 145 12.32 5.07 27.17
C SER A 145 11.25 5.34 26.11
N THR A 146 11.45 4.91 24.86
CA THR A 146 10.51 5.12 23.77
C THR A 146 9.52 3.96 23.54
N LEU A 147 9.70 2.82 24.22
CA LEU A 147 8.91 1.60 23.99
C LEU A 147 7.41 1.82 24.07
N TRP A 148 6.94 2.61 25.04
CA TRP A 148 5.52 2.90 25.19
C TRP A 148 4.96 3.75 24.03
N SER A 149 5.79 4.61 23.44
CA SER A 149 5.44 5.38 22.25
C SER A 149 5.40 4.46 21.02
N SER A 150 6.33 3.50 20.93
CA SER A 150 6.30 2.48 19.88
C SER A 150 5.04 1.63 19.96
N VAL A 151 4.64 1.14 21.13
CA VAL A 151 3.42 0.33 21.29
C VAL A 151 2.18 1.13 20.90
N ARG A 152 2.03 2.37 21.37
CA ARG A 152 0.90 3.25 21.00
C ARG A 152 0.87 3.53 19.50
N GLY A 153 2.01 3.90 18.92
CA GLY A 153 2.16 4.09 17.48
C GLY A 153 1.81 2.82 16.70
N SER A 154 2.18 1.64 17.21
CA SER A 154 1.86 0.36 16.59
C SER A 154 0.35 0.10 16.52
N ILE A 155 -0.39 0.40 17.58
CA ILE A 155 -1.85 0.22 17.61
C ILE A 155 -2.52 1.17 16.61
N ILE A 156 -2.12 2.44 16.61
CA ILE A 156 -2.66 3.45 15.68
C ILE A 156 -2.34 3.07 14.24
N GLY A 157 -1.09 2.69 13.98
CA GLY A 157 -0.63 2.23 12.68
C GLY A 157 -1.36 0.98 12.22
N PHE A 158 -1.56 0.00 13.09
CA PHE A 158 -2.31 -1.22 12.78
C PHE A 158 -3.74 -0.90 12.33
N ILE A 159 -4.46 -0.05 13.07
CA ILE A 159 -5.82 0.38 12.71
C ILE A 159 -5.80 1.12 11.36
N ALA A 160 -4.86 2.03 11.17
CA ALA A 160 -4.68 2.73 9.90
C ALA A 160 -4.38 1.78 8.73
N GLY A 161 -3.60 0.71 8.95
CA GLY A 161 -3.24 -0.26 7.93
C GLY A 161 -4.38 -1.19 7.54
N VAL A 162 -5.24 -1.58 8.49
CA VAL A 162 -6.41 -2.42 8.21
C VAL A 162 -7.43 -1.71 7.32
N LEU A 163 -7.46 -0.37 7.35
CA LEU A 163 -8.28 0.42 6.45
C LEU A 163 -7.71 0.33 5.01
N PRO A 164 -8.50 -0.10 4.03
CA PRO A 164 -8.07 -0.16 2.64
C PRO A 164 -7.57 1.21 2.16
N GLY A 165 -6.50 1.24 1.37
CA GLY A 165 -5.95 2.46 0.77
C GLY A 165 -5.25 3.47 1.70
N ALA A 166 -5.37 3.37 3.03
CA ALA A 166 -4.75 4.31 3.97
C ALA A 166 -3.21 4.19 4.04
N GLY A 167 -2.70 2.97 3.90
CA GLY A 167 -1.28 2.66 3.76
C GLY A 167 -0.38 3.03 4.94
N ALA A 168 0.92 2.79 4.73
CA ALA A 168 1.95 2.93 5.76
C ALA A 168 2.16 4.40 6.19
N SER A 169 2.11 5.31 5.23
CA SER A 169 2.30 6.75 5.44
C SER A 169 1.25 7.36 6.38
N LEU A 170 -0.02 6.95 6.29
CA LEU A 170 -1.04 7.41 7.23
C LEU A 170 -0.72 6.94 8.65
N GLY A 171 -0.33 5.67 8.79
CA GLY A 171 0.07 5.11 10.09
C GLY A 171 1.17 5.93 10.74
N ALA A 172 2.17 6.35 9.96
CA ALA A 172 3.26 7.21 10.44
C ALA A 172 2.77 8.60 10.89
N VAL A 173 2.00 9.29 10.05
CA VAL A 173 1.50 10.66 10.31
C VAL A 173 0.52 10.70 11.49
N MET A 174 -0.39 9.74 11.56
CA MET A 174 -1.36 9.61 12.66
C MET A 174 -0.66 9.30 13.99
N SER A 175 0.30 8.37 13.96
CA SER A 175 1.08 8.03 15.15
C SER A 175 1.91 9.20 15.64
N TYR A 176 2.50 9.99 14.73
CA TYR A 176 3.19 11.24 15.09
C TYR A 176 2.23 12.24 15.76
N SER A 177 1.10 12.51 15.12
CA SER A 177 0.14 13.54 15.56
C SER A 177 -0.46 13.21 16.93
N ILE A 178 -0.86 11.96 17.14
CA ILE A 178 -1.43 11.50 18.41
C ILE A 178 -0.36 11.48 19.50
N GLU A 179 0.84 10.98 19.21
CA GLU A 179 1.92 10.95 20.20
C GLU A 179 2.33 12.36 20.64
N LYS A 180 2.35 13.31 19.69
CA LYS A 180 2.54 14.73 19.99
C LYS A 180 1.41 15.27 20.87
N GLN A 181 0.15 14.96 20.61
CA GLN A 181 -0.95 15.44 21.47
C GLN A 181 -0.90 14.87 22.89
N VAL A 182 -0.54 13.59 23.03
CA VAL A 182 -0.55 12.88 24.32
C VAL A 182 0.69 13.17 25.16
N SER A 183 1.86 13.30 24.54
CA SER A 183 3.15 13.24 25.24
C SER A 183 3.98 14.53 25.16
N ASN A 184 3.50 15.56 24.47
CA ASN A 184 4.21 16.83 24.32
C ASN A 184 4.02 17.79 25.52
N LYS A 185 4.33 17.33 26.73
CA LYS A 185 4.24 18.14 27.96
C LYS A 185 5.23 19.32 27.96
N ASP A 186 6.41 19.13 27.36
CA ASP A 186 7.53 20.08 27.43
C ASP A 186 7.84 20.78 26.09
N ASN A 187 6.96 20.69 25.08
CA ASN A 187 7.19 21.26 23.73
C ASN A 187 8.54 20.83 23.10
N THR A 188 8.86 19.55 23.23
CA THR A 188 10.10 18.90 22.76
C THR A 188 9.95 18.30 21.35
N PHE A 189 8.73 18.01 20.89
CA PHE A 189 8.49 17.50 19.54
C PHE A 189 8.93 18.50 18.47
N GLY A 190 9.66 18.03 17.45
CA GLY A 190 10.27 18.88 16.42
C GLY A 190 11.64 19.46 16.81
N LYS A 191 12.09 19.28 18.06
CA LYS A 191 13.41 19.71 18.56
C LYS A 191 14.38 18.55 18.82
N GLY A 192 14.09 17.37 18.26
CA GLY A 192 14.90 16.15 18.43
C GLY A 192 14.41 15.17 19.49
N ASP A 193 13.12 15.20 19.85
CA ASP A 193 12.53 14.21 20.75
C ASP A 193 12.56 12.79 20.15
N PRO A 194 13.13 11.78 20.84
CA PRO A 194 13.23 10.41 20.31
C PRO A 194 11.86 9.75 20.09
N ARG A 195 10.82 10.16 20.82
CA ARG A 195 9.44 9.69 20.63
C ARG A 195 8.88 10.10 19.27
N GLY A 196 9.37 11.22 18.73
CA GLY A 196 9.04 11.71 17.39
C GLY A 196 9.58 10.85 16.25
N VAL A 197 10.48 9.90 16.53
CA VAL A 197 10.95 8.87 15.58
C VAL A 197 10.30 7.53 15.90
N ALA A 198 10.24 7.15 17.18
CA ALA A 198 9.72 5.85 17.60
C ALA A 198 8.25 5.63 17.23
N ALA A 199 7.35 6.58 17.54
CA ALA A 199 5.92 6.39 17.28
C ALA A 199 5.58 6.32 15.77
N PRO A 200 6.09 7.22 14.91
CA PRO A 200 5.83 7.14 13.47
C PRO A 200 6.43 5.90 12.81
N GLU A 201 7.63 5.48 13.22
CA GLU A 201 8.27 4.29 12.66
C GLU A 201 7.51 3.00 13.05
N ALA A 202 7.10 2.90 14.32
CA ALA A 202 6.27 1.78 14.77
C ALA A 202 4.92 1.77 14.04
N GLY A 203 4.30 2.96 13.88
CA GLY A 203 3.04 3.12 13.15
C GLY A 203 3.13 2.75 11.67
N ASN A 204 4.21 3.17 10.99
CA ASN A 204 4.47 2.85 9.59
C ASN A 204 4.57 1.34 9.35
N ASN A 205 5.35 0.64 10.18
CA ASN A 205 5.54 -0.80 10.05
C ASN A 205 4.31 -1.59 10.47
N ALA A 206 3.62 -1.16 11.53
CA ALA A 206 2.36 -1.76 11.93
C ALA A 206 1.27 -1.60 10.85
N ALA A 207 1.21 -0.44 10.21
CA ALA A 207 0.29 -0.20 9.09
C ALA A 207 0.63 -1.06 7.86
N SER A 208 1.92 -1.22 7.56
CA SER A 208 2.38 -2.05 6.44
C SER A 208 1.99 -3.52 6.61
N ALA A 209 2.20 -4.09 7.79
CA ALA A 209 1.79 -5.46 8.08
C ALA A 209 0.26 -5.58 8.28
N GLY A 210 -0.39 -4.56 8.85
CA GLY A 210 -1.85 -4.51 9.00
C GLY A 210 -2.59 -4.48 7.65
N ALA A 211 -2.02 -3.82 6.64
CA ALA A 211 -2.56 -3.78 5.27
C ALA A 211 -2.60 -5.15 4.57
N LEU A 212 -1.89 -6.15 5.11
CA LEU A 212 -1.97 -7.53 4.63
C LEU A 212 -3.28 -8.21 5.01
N ILE A 213 -3.94 -7.76 6.09
CA ILE A 213 -5.19 -8.35 6.57
C ILE A 213 -6.28 -8.26 5.49
N PRO A 214 -6.73 -7.06 5.04
CA PRO A 214 -7.77 -6.97 4.02
C PRO A 214 -7.29 -7.49 2.66
N MET A 215 -6.00 -7.42 2.36
CA MET A 215 -5.48 -7.92 1.09
C MET A 215 -5.56 -9.45 1.02
N LEU A 216 -5.13 -10.18 2.06
CA LEU A 216 -5.21 -11.64 2.08
C LEU A 216 -6.64 -12.16 2.26
N SER A 217 -7.46 -11.49 3.09
CA SER A 217 -8.80 -11.98 3.43
C SER A 217 -9.92 -11.48 2.51
N LEU A 218 -9.81 -10.27 1.95
CA LEU A 218 -10.83 -9.67 1.09
C LEU A 218 -10.36 -9.46 -0.36
N GLY A 219 -9.07 -9.63 -0.65
CA GLY A 219 -8.50 -9.31 -1.96
C GLY A 219 -8.36 -7.81 -2.21
N VAL A 220 -8.44 -6.96 -1.17
CA VAL A 220 -8.41 -5.50 -1.31
C VAL A 220 -7.11 -4.94 -0.72
N PRO A 221 -6.23 -4.29 -1.50
CA PRO A 221 -4.98 -3.77 -0.97
C PRO A 221 -5.17 -2.57 -0.04
N GLY A 222 -4.39 -2.53 1.05
CA GLY A 222 -4.33 -1.41 1.97
C GLY A 222 -3.38 -0.27 1.55
N SER A 223 -2.51 -0.50 0.57
CA SER A 223 -1.44 0.40 0.17
C SER A 223 -0.94 0.13 -1.25
N GLY A 224 -0.13 1.03 -1.82
CA GLY A 224 0.57 0.76 -3.08
C GLY A 224 1.50 -0.46 -3.03
N THR A 225 2.16 -0.71 -1.90
CA THR A 225 3.05 -1.88 -1.72
C THR A 225 2.28 -3.19 -1.67
N THR A 226 1.14 -3.22 -0.96
CA THR A 226 0.27 -4.40 -0.93
C THR A 226 -0.46 -4.61 -2.26
N ALA A 227 -0.69 -3.55 -3.05
CA ALA A 227 -1.21 -3.66 -4.41
C ALA A 227 -0.22 -4.35 -5.35
N VAL A 228 1.07 -4.00 -5.26
CA VAL A 228 2.15 -4.72 -5.98
C VAL A 228 2.17 -6.19 -5.56
N MET A 229 2.05 -6.47 -4.26
CA MET A 229 2.04 -7.84 -3.78
C MET A 229 0.79 -8.62 -4.20
N LEU A 230 -0.39 -7.99 -4.25
CA LEU A 230 -1.61 -8.58 -4.80
C LEU A 230 -1.40 -8.99 -6.26
N ALA A 231 -0.84 -8.11 -7.10
CA ALA A 231 -0.56 -8.45 -8.50
C ALA A 231 0.44 -9.61 -8.64
N MET A 232 1.47 -9.64 -7.79
CA MET A 232 2.42 -10.77 -7.75
C MET A 232 1.74 -12.08 -7.37
N LEU A 233 0.88 -12.09 -6.35
CA LEU A 233 0.13 -13.29 -5.95
C LEU A 233 -0.77 -13.78 -7.09
N ILE A 234 -1.49 -12.87 -7.76
CA ILE A 234 -2.35 -13.20 -8.90
C ILE A 234 -1.53 -13.82 -10.04
N SER A 235 -0.34 -13.27 -10.35
CA SER A 235 0.56 -13.85 -11.37
C SER A 235 1.07 -15.24 -11.00
N LEU A 236 1.22 -15.53 -9.70
CA LEU A 236 1.53 -16.86 -9.19
C LEU A 236 0.29 -17.78 -9.11
N ASN A 237 -0.85 -17.37 -9.69
CA ASN A 237 -2.14 -18.07 -9.60
C ASN A 237 -2.66 -18.24 -8.16
N VAL A 238 -2.24 -17.36 -7.25
CA VAL A 238 -2.75 -17.27 -5.89
C VAL A 238 -3.76 -16.15 -5.86
N GLN A 239 -5.04 -16.50 -5.69
CA GLN A 239 -6.13 -15.51 -5.62
C GLN A 239 -6.45 -15.19 -4.15
N PRO A 240 -6.11 -13.98 -3.66
CA PRO A 240 -6.46 -13.60 -2.31
C PRO A 240 -7.95 -13.41 -2.13
N GLY A 241 -8.42 -13.57 -0.89
CA GLY A 241 -9.83 -13.54 -0.57
C GLY A 241 -10.22 -14.58 0.49
N PRO A 242 -11.53 -14.73 0.78
CA PRO A 242 -12.01 -15.51 1.91
C PRO A 242 -11.61 -16.99 1.81
N LEU A 243 -11.60 -17.52 0.59
CA LEU A 243 -11.28 -18.90 0.28
C LEU A 243 -9.78 -19.23 0.34
N LEU A 244 -8.89 -18.23 0.38
CA LEU A 244 -7.44 -18.46 0.41
C LEU A 244 -7.04 -19.26 1.67
N PHE A 245 -7.65 -18.92 2.82
CA PHE A 245 -7.40 -19.57 4.10
C PHE A 245 -7.88 -21.03 4.15
N GLU A 246 -8.86 -21.39 3.32
CA GLU A 246 -9.36 -22.77 3.21
C GLU A 246 -8.61 -23.58 2.15
N ARG A 247 -8.35 -22.98 0.98
CA ARG A 247 -7.76 -23.68 -0.17
C ARG A 247 -6.25 -23.81 -0.09
N GLN A 248 -5.57 -22.83 0.49
CA GLN A 248 -4.10 -22.77 0.55
C GLN A 248 -3.59 -22.38 1.95
N PRO A 249 -3.97 -23.13 3.01
CA PRO A 249 -3.58 -22.81 4.38
C PRO A 249 -2.05 -22.80 4.57
N ASP A 250 -1.34 -23.72 3.91
CA ASP A 250 0.12 -23.80 3.99
C ASP A 250 0.81 -22.56 3.44
N LEU A 251 0.25 -21.95 2.39
CA LEU A 251 0.78 -20.71 1.81
C LEU A 251 0.55 -19.53 2.77
N VAL A 252 -0.66 -19.42 3.33
CA VAL A 252 -1.02 -18.34 4.24
C VAL A 252 -0.19 -18.41 5.53
N TRP A 253 -0.16 -19.57 6.18
CA TRP A 253 0.59 -19.75 7.42
C TRP A 253 2.10 -19.78 7.19
N GLY A 254 2.55 -20.25 6.02
CA GLY A 254 3.93 -20.13 5.58
C GLY A 254 4.35 -18.66 5.43
N LEU A 255 3.50 -17.81 4.83
CA LEU A 255 3.72 -16.37 4.72
C LEU A 255 3.74 -15.71 6.11
N VAL A 256 2.79 -16.02 7.00
CA VAL A 256 2.77 -15.49 8.37
C VAL A 256 4.01 -15.90 9.17
N ALA A 257 4.42 -17.17 9.07
CA ALA A 257 5.65 -17.66 9.69
C ALA A 257 6.89 -16.97 9.12
N ALA A 258 6.94 -16.77 7.79
CA ALA A 258 7.99 -16.02 7.13
C ALA A 258 8.04 -14.56 7.59
N LEU A 259 6.89 -13.91 7.85
CA LEU A 259 6.85 -12.55 8.41
C LEU A 259 7.41 -12.49 9.83
N TYR A 260 7.08 -13.46 10.70
CA TYR A 260 7.67 -13.55 12.03
C TYR A 260 9.19 -13.74 11.97
N MET A 261 9.65 -14.70 11.15
CA MET A 261 11.07 -14.97 10.96
C MET A 261 11.79 -13.76 10.36
N ALA A 262 11.24 -13.16 9.30
CA ALA A 262 11.80 -11.99 8.65
C ALA A 262 11.87 -10.80 9.61
N ASN A 263 10.85 -10.55 10.43
CA ASN A 263 10.88 -9.45 11.40
C ASN A 263 11.96 -9.67 12.48
N GLY A 264 12.10 -10.91 12.99
CA GLY A 264 13.18 -11.27 13.91
C GLY A 264 14.57 -11.13 13.29
N MET A 265 14.75 -11.66 12.07
CA MET A 265 15.99 -11.53 11.31
C MET A 265 16.30 -10.07 11.00
N LEU A 266 15.29 -9.25 10.67
CA LEU A 266 15.46 -7.82 10.42
C LEU A 266 16.07 -7.14 11.65
N LEU A 267 15.56 -7.39 12.86
CA LEU A 267 16.13 -6.82 14.08
C LEU A 267 17.58 -7.28 14.32
N ILE A 268 17.85 -8.58 14.13
CA ILE A 268 19.19 -9.16 14.30
C ILE A 268 20.18 -8.56 13.30
N LEU A 269 19.76 -8.37 12.06
CA LEU A 269 20.60 -7.87 10.97
C LEU A 269 20.69 -6.34 10.95
N ASN A 270 19.69 -5.63 11.47
CA ASN A 270 19.63 -4.16 11.42
C ASN A 270 20.84 -3.57 12.15
N LEU A 271 21.12 -3.98 13.40
CA LEU A 271 22.23 -3.44 14.21
C LEU A 271 23.63 -3.69 13.62
N PRO A 272 24.00 -4.90 13.16
CA PRO A 272 25.31 -5.15 12.54
C PRO A 272 25.48 -4.53 11.15
N LEU A 273 24.39 -4.48 10.35
CA LEU A 273 24.44 -3.99 8.97
C LEU A 273 24.20 -2.49 8.85
N ILE A 274 24.00 -1.74 9.95
CA ILE A 274 23.85 -0.27 9.92
C ILE A 274 24.94 0.38 9.06
N GLY A 275 26.19 -0.07 9.19
CA GLY A 275 27.31 0.46 8.40
C GLY A 275 27.19 0.18 6.90
N LEU A 276 26.60 -0.95 6.51
CA LEU A 276 26.33 -1.29 5.11
C LEU A 276 25.15 -0.47 4.57
N PHE A 277 24.05 -0.36 5.34
CA PHE A 277 22.90 0.46 4.97
C PHE A 277 23.24 1.95 4.86
N ALA A 278 24.11 2.44 5.74
CA ALA A 278 24.64 3.80 5.65
C ALA A 278 25.46 4.02 4.37
N ARG A 279 26.26 3.03 3.94
CA ARG A 279 26.99 3.10 2.66
C ARG A 279 26.07 3.00 1.45
N LEU A 280 25.00 2.20 1.52
CA LEU A 280 23.98 2.12 0.48
C LEU A 280 23.31 3.48 0.23
N MET A 281 23.08 4.27 1.29
CA MET A 281 22.55 5.64 1.17
C MET A 281 23.51 6.62 0.46
N VAL A 282 24.79 6.27 0.33
CA VAL A 282 25.80 7.07 -0.38
C VAL A 282 25.96 6.61 -1.84
N ILE A 283 25.34 5.49 -2.24
CA ILE A 283 25.39 5.06 -3.64
C ILE A 283 24.64 6.09 -4.48
N PRO A 284 25.30 6.67 -5.49
CA PRO A 284 24.69 7.74 -6.25
C PRO A 284 23.53 7.20 -7.08
N THR A 285 22.49 8.01 -7.20
CA THR A 285 21.26 7.68 -7.95
C THR A 285 21.55 7.25 -9.39
N TRP A 286 22.60 7.77 -10.02
CA TRP A 286 23.00 7.37 -11.38
C TRP A 286 23.41 5.90 -11.51
N ALA A 287 23.82 5.23 -10.43
CA ALA A 287 24.17 3.80 -10.44
C ALA A 287 22.96 2.91 -10.10
N LEU A 288 22.11 3.36 -9.17
CA LEU A 288 20.90 2.62 -8.75
C LEU A 288 19.85 2.58 -9.87
N LEU A 289 19.64 3.71 -10.54
CA LEU A 289 18.58 3.86 -11.53
C LEU A 289 18.70 2.91 -12.73
N PRO A 290 19.87 2.75 -13.38
CA PRO A 290 20.04 1.77 -14.46
C PRO A 290 19.80 0.32 -14.03
N MET A 291 20.16 -0.07 -12.80
CA MET A 291 19.88 -1.42 -12.31
C MET A 291 18.39 -1.66 -12.16
N VAL A 292 17.65 -0.71 -11.56
CA VAL A 292 16.19 -0.83 -11.41
C VAL A 292 15.54 -0.98 -12.78
N VAL A 293 15.95 -0.17 -13.76
CA VAL A 293 15.44 -0.25 -15.13
C VAL A 293 15.75 -1.60 -15.76
N ALA A 294 17.01 -2.05 -15.69
CA ALA A 294 17.39 -3.35 -16.26
C ALA A 294 16.54 -4.49 -15.67
N VAL A 295 16.39 -4.51 -14.34
CA VAL A 295 15.57 -5.52 -13.64
C VAL A 295 14.09 -5.39 -14.01
N SER A 296 13.55 -4.18 -14.17
CA SER A 296 12.15 -3.96 -14.61
C SER A 296 11.90 -4.50 -16.02
N PHE A 297 12.80 -4.21 -16.97
CA PHE A 297 12.69 -4.71 -18.34
C PHE A 297 12.83 -6.23 -18.39
N ILE A 298 13.79 -6.80 -17.67
CA ILE A 298 13.97 -8.25 -17.57
C ILE A 298 12.75 -8.90 -16.92
N GLY A 299 12.24 -8.32 -15.84
CA GLY A 299 11.09 -8.85 -15.08
C GLY A 299 9.82 -8.89 -15.93
N VAL A 300 9.48 -7.78 -16.60
CA VAL A 300 8.30 -7.72 -17.48
C VAL A 300 8.45 -8.67 -18.66
N TYR A 301 9.61 -8.65 -19.34
CA TYR A 301 9.84 -9.53 -20.48
C TYR A 301 9.84 -11.01 -20.10
N SER A 302 10.32 -11.37 -18.91
CA SER A 302 10.32 -12.75 -18.42
C SER A 302 8.92 -13.29 -18.14
N ILE A 303 7.95 -12.43 -17.85
CA ILE A 303 6.57 -12.84 -17.55
C ILE A 303 5.78 -12.98 -18.84
N SER A 304 5.81 -11.94 -19.69
CA SER A 304 4.91 -11.89 -20.84
C SER A 304 5.54 -12.24 -22.18
N ASN A 305 6.88 -12.31 -22.25
CA ASN A 305 7.65 -12.57 -23.47
C ASN A 305 7.20 -11.70 -24.67
N SER A 306 6.71 -10.49 -24.38
CA SER A 306 6.04 -9.61 -25.33
C SER A 306 6.72 -8.23 -25.37
N THR A 307 7.10 -7.82 -26.58
CA THR A 307 7.63 -6.46 -26.79
C THR A 307 6.56 -5.38 -26.70
N PHE A 308 5.28 -5.74 -26.88
CA PHE A 308 4.16 -4.83 -26.69
C PHE A 308 4.06 -4.40 -25.22
N ASP A 309 4.25 -5.32 -24.29
CA ASP A 309 4.17 -5.03 -22.85
C ASP A 309 5.33 -4.18 -22.37
N LEU A 310 6.51 -4.32 -22.98
CA LEU A 310 7.62 -3.40 -22.72
C LEU A 310 7.27 -1.95 -23.15
N LYS A 311 6.59 -1.78 -24.28
CA LYS A 311 6.13 -0.44 -24.73
C LYS A 311 5.04 0.09 -23.81
N LEU A 312 4.12 -0.78 -23.40
CA LEU A 312 3.02 -0.45 -22.49
C LEU A 312 3.56 -0.05 -21.11
N MET A 313 4.53 -0.79 -20.57
CA MET A 313 5.27 -0.44 -19.34
C MET A 313 5.87 0.98 -19.42
N ILE A 314 6.53 1.31 -20.54
CA ILE A 314 7.08 2.66 -20.75
C ILE A 314 5.95 3.70 -20.79
N ALA A 315 4.85 3.43 -21.49
CA ALA A 315 3.70 4.33 -21.55
C ALA A 315 3.09 4.60 -20.17
N PHE A 316 2.94 3.56 -19.34
CA PHE A 316 2.52 3.68 -17.94
C PHE A 316 3.53 4.43 -17.07
N GLY A 317 4.83 4.27 -17.34
CA GLY A 317 5.88 5.06 -16.71
C GLY A 317 5.78 6.54 -17.01
N VAL A 318 5.54 6.90 -18.27
CA VAL A 318 5.32 8.28 -18.68
C VAL A 318 4.02 8.82 -18.07
N LEU A 319 2.93 8.05 -18.10
CA LEU A 319 1.66 8.43 -17.46
C LEU A 319 1.86 8.71 -15.97
N GLY A 320 2.51 7.79 -15.25
CA GLY A 320 2.82 7.95 -13.83
C GLY A 320 3.67 9.18 -13.55
N TYR A 321 4.66 9.46 -14.41
CA TYR A 321 5.51 10.65 -14.29
C TYR A 321 4.70 11.94 -14.45
N VAL A 322 3.80 12.00 -15.45
CA VAL A 322 2.91 13.15 -15.66
C VAL A 322 1.95 13.35 -14.49
N LEU A 323 1.31 12.28 -14.00
CA LEU A 323 0.39 12.35 -12.87
C LEU A 323 1.09 12.85 -11.60
N ARG A 324 2.30 12.35 -11.32
CA ARG A 324 3.13 12.83 -10.20
C ARG A 324 3.47 14.30 -10.31
N LYS A 325 3.74 14.80 -11.52
CA LYS A 325 4.01 16.22 -11.78
C LYS A 325 2.80 17.12 -11.54
N LEU A 326 1.59 16.57 -11.60
CA LEU A 326 0.33 17.26 -11.28
C LEU A 326 -0.08 17.09 -9.81
N ASP A 327 0.79 16.52 -8.96
CA ASP A 327 0.53 16.10 -7.58
C ASP A 327 -0.67 15.16 -7.46
N ILE A 328 -0.88 14.30 -8.47
CA ILE A 328 -1.88 13.23 -8.43
C ILE A 328 -1.21 11.97 -7.88
N THR A 329 -1.73 11.45 -6.76
CA THR A 329 -1.23 10.21 -6.16
C THR A 329 -1.50 9.01 -7.08
N LEU A 330 -0.55 8.08 -7.20
CA LEU A 330 -0.69 6.91 -8.08
C LEU A 330 -1.43 5.74 -7.42
N VAL A 331 -1.53 5.73 -6.08
CA VAL A 331 -2.13 4.61 -5.33
C VAL A 331 -3.60 4.38 -5.73
N PRO A 332 -4.48 5.39 -5.85
CA PRO A 332 -5.85 5.17 -6.32
C PRO A 332 -5.93 4.65 -7.75
N LEU A 333 -5.02 5.06 -8.64
CA LEU A 333 -4.99 4.56 -10.03
C LEU A 333 -4.71 3.06 -10.03
N VAL A 334 -3.69 2.64 -9.28
CA VAL A 334 -3.34 1.22 -9.16
C VAL A 334 -4.48 0.39 -8.59
N LEU A 335 -5.17 0.89 -7.57
CA LEU A 335 -6.34 0.21 -7.02
C LEU A 335 -7.51 0.18 -8.01
N GLY A 336 -7.71 1.25 -8.78
CA GLY A 336 -8.68 1.30 -9.87
C GLY A 336 -8.39 0.24 -10.92
N LEU A 337 -7.11 0.07 -11.26
CA LEU A 337 -6.65 -0.91 -12.23
C LEU A 337 -6.87 -2.35 -11.73
N LEU A 338 -6.53 -2.63 -10.46
CA LEU A 338 -6.64 -3.98 -9.89
C LEU A 338 -8.08 -4.37 -9.55
N LEU A 339 -8.86 -3.44 -8.99
CA LEU A 339 -10.19 -3.73 -8.46
C LEU A 339 -11.31 -3.38 -9.44
N GLY A 340 -11.02 -2.65 -10.53
CA GLY A 340 -12.05 -2.10 -11.42
C GLY A 340 -12.91 -3.16 -12.09
N THR A 341 -12.29 -4.23 -12.59
CA THR A 341 -13.01 -5.36 -13.20
C THR A 341 -13.91 -6.06 -12.19
N ASP A 342 -13.40 -6.32 -10.98
CA ASP A 342 -14.20 -6.95 -9.93
C ASP A 342 -15.31 -6.03 -9.42
N MET A 343 -15.06 -4.72 -9.32
CA MET A 343 -16.06 -3.73 -8.96
C MET A 343 -17.19 -3.66 -9.99
N GLU A 344 -16.86 -3.59 -11.27
CA GLU A 344 -17.84 -3.61 -12.36
C GLU A 344 -18.66 -4.92 -12.35
N ASN A 345 -17.98 -6.06 -12.22
CA ASN A 345 -18.62 -7.37 -12.20
C ASN A 345 -19.57 -7.53 -11.01
N ASN A 346 -19.17 -7.07 -9.82
CA ASN A 346 -20.02 -7.13 -8.64
C ASN A 346 -21.23 -6.19 -8.74
N LEU A 347 -21.05 -4.99 -9.30
CA LEU A 347 -22.17 -4.08 -9.59
C LEU A 347 -23.17 -4.72 -10.57
N ARG A 348 -22.68 -5.25 -11.69
CA ARG A 348 -23.51 -5.91 -12.72
C ARG A 348 -24.23 -7.13 -12.14
N ARG A 349 -23.54 -7.96 -11.36
CA ARG A 349 -24.15 -9.12 -10.68
C ARG A 349 -25.24 -8.69 -9.71
N ALA A 350 -25.00 -7.67 -8.88
CA ALA A 350 -26.00 -7.15 -7.95
C ALA A 350 -27.27 -6.67 -8.67
N LEU A 351 -27.11 -5.85 -9.72
CA LEU A 351 -28.22 -5.33 -10.52
C LEU A 351 -28.94 -6.43 -11.32
N SER A 352 -28.21 -7.43 -11.81
CA SER A 352 -28.83 -8.56 -12.50
C SER A 352 -29.68 -9.40 -11.55
N ILE A 353 -29.25 -9.58 -10.29
CA ILE A 353 -30.01 -10.31 -9.26
C ILE A 353 -31.29 -9.52 -8.87
N SER A 354 -31.20 -8.19 -8.79
CA SER A 354 -32.33 -7.34 -8.41
C SER A 354 -33.29 -7.00 -9.56
N GLY A 355 -33.01 -7.46 -10.78
CA GLY A 355 -33.80 -7.09 -11.97
C GLY A 355 -33.63 -5.62 -12.39
N GLY A 356 -32.50 -5.01 -12.04
CA GLY A 356 -32.17 -3.61 -12.37
C GLY A 356 -32.52 -2.60 -11.28
N ASP A 357 -33.03 -3.03 -10.13
CA ASP A 357 -33.28 -2.15 -8.99
C ASP A 357 -31.97 -1.82 -8.25
N TYR A 358 -31.61 -0.54 -8.23
CA TYR A 358 -30.43 -0.01 -7.53
C TYR A 358 -30.55 -0.05 -6.01
N SER A 359 -31.76 -0.22 -5.47
CA SER A 359 -31.97 -0.31 -4.02
C SER A 359 -31.20 -1.48 -3.39
N VAL A 360 -30.90 -2.53 -4.17
CA VAL A 360 -30.08 -3.68 -3.74
C VAL A 360 -28.72 -3.27 -3.19
N LEU A 361 -28.15 -2.16 -3.67
CA LEU A 361 -26.85 -1.66 -3.23
C LEU A 361 -26.85 -1.18 -1.78
N ILE A 362 -28.02 -0.87 -1.21
CA ILE A 362 -28.19 -0.35 0.15
C ILE A 362 -29.13 -1.21 1.02
N GLN A 363 -29.46 -2.42 0.58
CA GLN A 363 -30.33 -3.32 1.34
C GLN A 363 -29.57 -4.20 2.35
N SER A 364 -28.34 -4.59 2.02
CA SER A 364 -27.53 -5.45 2.91
C SER A 364 -27.02 -4.66 4.11
N TRP A 365 -27.15 -5.23 5.31
CA TRP A 365 -26.64 -4.63 6.55
C TRP A 365 -25.12 -4.43 6.50
N ILE A 366 -24.39 -5.30 5.77
CA ILE A 366 -22.94 -5.19 5.56
C ILE A 366 -22.64 -3.97 4.70
N SER A 367 -23.27 -3.85 3.52
CA SER A 367 -23.16 -2.69 2.64
C SER A 367 -23.47 -1.38 3.37
N ILE A 368 -24.58 -1.32 4.13
CA ILE A 368 -24.95 -0.14 4.93
C ILE A 368 -23.85 0.19 5.94
N THR A 369 -23.32 -0.80 6.66
CA THR A 369 -22.24 -0.60 7.63
C THR A 369 -20.98 -0.04 6.95
N LEU A 370 -20.59 -0.60 5.80
CA LEU A 370 -19.44 -0.13 5.02
C LEU A 370 -19.62 1.33 4.56
N TYR A 371 -20.82 1.71 4.09
CA TYR A 371 -21.09 3.10 3.73
C TYR A 371 -21.08 4.04 4.95
N ILE A 372 -21.65 3.63 6.09
CA ILE A 372 -21.62 4.44 7.32
C ILE A 372 -20.17 4.66 7.76
N VAL A 373 -19.34 3.61 7.77
CA VAL A 373 -17.91 3.70 8.10
C VAL A 373 -17.18 4.62 7.12
N THR A 374 -17.50 4.50 5.81
CA THR A 374 -16.93 5.36 4.76
C THR A 374 -17.25 6.83 5.02
N VAL A 375 -18.53 7.15 5.27
CA VAL A 375 -18.99 8.53 5.53
C VAL A 375 -18.38 9.07 6.82
N ALA A 376 -18.35 8.26 7.89
CA ALA A 376 -17.73 8.64 9.15
C ALA A 376 -16.24 8.93 9.00
N PHE A 377 -15.52 8.11 8.22
CA PHE A 377 -14.10 8.33 7.93
C PHE A 377 -13.86 9.61 7.14
N LEU A 378 -14.66 9.87 6.09
CA LEU A 378 -14.57 11.11 5.31
C LEU A 378 -14.90 12.34 6.18
N ALA A 379 -15.91 12.26 7.04
CA ALA A 379 -16.27 13.34 7.96
C ALA A 379 -15.14 13.63 8.97
N LEU A 380 -14.53 12.59 9.54
CA LEU A 380 -13.38 12.71 10.44
C LEU A 380 -12.19 13.35 9.71
N SER A 381 -11.93 12.93 8.47
CA SER A 381 -10.85 13.47 7.64
C SER A 381 -11.01 14.97 7.40
N VAL A 382 -12.21 15.41 7.01
CA VAL A 382 -12.52 16.83 6.77
C VAL A 382 -12.46 17.65 8.07
N TRP A 383 -12.71 17.03 9.22
CA TRP A 383 -12.62 17.72 10.52
C TRP A 383 -11.19 17.84 11.04
N LEU A 384 -10.32 16.87 10.74
CA LEU A 384 -8.92 16.84 11.17
C LEU A 384 -7.95 17.56 10.22
N GLY A 385 -8.27 17.63 8.92
CA GLY A 385 -7.51 18.34 7.89
C GLY A 385 -7.90 19.80 7.81
#